data_AF-A0A8S0FTG1-F1
#
_entry.id   AF-A0A8S0FTG1-F1
#
_cell.length_a   1.000
_cell.length_b   1.000
_cell.length_c   1.000
_cell.angle_alpha   90.00
_cell.angle_beta   90.00
_cell.angle_gamma   90.00
#
_symmetry.space_group_name_H-M   'P 1'
#
loop_
_entity.id
_entity.type
_entity.pdbx_description
1 polymer ?
#
loop_
_entity_poly.entity_id
_entity_poly.type
_entity_poly.pdbx_seq_one_letter_code
_entity_poly.pdbx_strand_id
1 'polypeptide(L)'
;MVIGAGVAGLAAIGAANSLGAIVRAFDTRPEVKEQVQSMGAEFLELDFKEEAGSGDGYAKVMSDAFIKAEMELFAAQAKEVDIIVTTALIPGKPAPKLITREMVDSMKAGSVIVDLAAQNGGNCEYTVPGEIFTTEREWCQSNWLHRSSGPSADAILTALRH
;
A
#
# COMPACT_ATOMS: atom_id res chain seq x y z
N MET A 1 1.86 1.28 -6.97
CA MET A 1 1.11 0.20 -6.28
C MET A 1 0.32 0.79 -5.13
N VAL A 2 -0.90 0.29 -4.87
CA VAL A 2 -1.72 0.66 -3.72
C VAL A 2 -2.00 -0.60 -2.88
N ILE A 3 -1.66 -0.58 -1.59
CA ILE A 3 -1.88 -1.69 -0.65
C ILE A 3 -3.04 -1.34 0.28
N GLY A 4 -4.14 -2.07 0.12
CA GLY A 4 -5.45 -1.79 0.69
C GLY A 4 -6.33 -1.01 -0.28
N ALA A 5 -7.53 -1.53 -0.55
CA ALA A 5 -8.56 -0.95 -1.42
C ALA A 5 -9.84 -0.63 -0.63
N GLY A 6 -9.68 -0.09 0.58
CA GLY A 6 -10.74 0.63 1.27
C GLY A 6 -10.98 2.02 0.67
N VAL A 7 -11.75 2.88 1.34
CA VAL A 7 -12.07 4.24 0.84
C VAL A 7 -10.82 5.04 0.46
N ALA A 8 -9.79 5.05 1.32
CA ALA A 8 -8.55 5.76 1.05
C ALA A 8 -7.76 5.18 -0.13
N GLY A 9 -7.68 3.85 -0.22
CA GLY A 9 -7.00 3.15 -1.30
C GLY A 9 -7.68 3.35 -2.66
N LEU A 10 -9.01 3.26 -2.71
CA LEU A 10 -9.77 3.53 -3.94
C LEU A 10 -9.63 4.99 -4.38
N ALA A 11 -9.63 5.95 -3.45
CA ALA A 11 -9.32 7.34 -3.76
C ALA A 11 -7.90 7.49 -4.35
N ALA A 12 -6.91 6.77 -3.81
CA ALA A 12 -5.56 6.73 -4.35
C ALA A 12 -5.49 6.16 -5.76
N ILE A 13 -6.19 5.06 -6.01
CA ILE A 13 -6.30 4.44 -7.33
C ILE A 13 -6.90 5.42 -8.33
N GLY A 14 -8.03 6.06 -8.00
CA GLY A 14 -8.72 6.98 -8.89
C GLY A 14 -7.85 8.21 -9.23
N ALA A 15 -7.23 8.82 -8.22
CA ALA A 15 -6.34 9.95 -8.41
C ALA A 15 -5.13 9.59 -9.29
N ALA A 16 -4.44 8.49 -8.97
CA ALA A 16 -3.28 8.03 -9.74
C ALA A 16 -3.64 7.69 -11.20
N ASN A 17 -4.76 6.97 -11.43
CA ASN A 17 -5.19 6.64 -12.78
C ASN A 17 -5.58 7.90 -13.58
N SER A 18 -6.27 8.86 -12.96
CA SER A 18 -6.60 10.14 -13.62
C SER A 18 -5.39 10.96 -14.07
N LEU A 19 -4.23 10.74 -13.44
CA LEU A 19 -2.96 11.33 -13.82
C LEU A 19 -2.18 10.51 -14.86
N GLY A 20 -2.76 9.41 -15.36
CA GLY A 20 -2.18 8.55 -16.38
C GLY A 20 -1.18 7.52 -15.86
N ALA A 21 -1.12 7.29 -14.55
CA ALA A 21 -0.26 6.25 -13.98
C ALA A 21 -0.81 4.85 -14.27
N ILE A 22 0.10 3.88 -14.46
CA ILE A 22 -0.27 2.46 -14.44
C ILE A 22 -0.46 2.05 -12.98
N VAL A 23 -1.70 1.81 -12.59
CA VAL A 23 -2.04 1.50 -11.19
C VAL A 23 -2.18 0.00 -11.01
N ARG A 24 -1.43 -0.54 -10.04
CA ARG A 24 -1.60 -1.89 -9.50
C ARG A 24 -2.07 -1.78 -8.06
N ALA A 25 -3.02 -2.61 -7.64
CA ALA A 25 -3.53 -2.59 -6.28
C ALA A 25 -3.69 -4.00 -5.71
N PHE A 26 -3.52 -4.12 -4.40
CA PHE A 26 -3.71 -5.35 -3.65
C PHE A 26 -4.64 -5.10 -2.47
N ASP A 27 -5.56 -6.02 -2.20
CA ASP A 27 -6.36 -6.10 -0.98
C ASP A 27 -6.59 -7.58 -0.66
N THR A 28 -6.67 -7.93 0.61
CA THR A 28 -6.89 -9.32 1.05
C THR A 28 -8.32 -9.79 0.79
N ARG A 29 -9.25 -8.85 0.55
CA ARG A 29 -10.65 -9.12 0.27
C ARG A 29 -10.87 -9.33 -1.24
N PRO A 30 -11.37 -10.49 -1.68
CA PRO A 30 -11.62 -10.72 -3.10
C PRO A 30 -12.77 -9.86 -3.64
N GLU A 31 -13.73 -9.44 -2.80
CA GLU A 31 -14.91 -8.69 -3.23
C GLU A 31 -14.61 -7.28 -3.76
N VAL A 32 -13.43 -6.71 -3.47
CA VAL A 32 -13.04 -5.38 -4.00
C VAL A 32 -12.36 -5.46 -5.37
N LYS A 33 -12.09 -6.67 -5.89
CA LYS A 33 -11.42 -6.88 -7.18
C LYS A 33 -12.12 -6.18 -8.34
N GLU A 34 -13.43 -6.40 -8.50
CA GLU A 34 -14.21 -5.79 -9.58
C GLU A 34 -14.21 -4.26 -9.48
N GLN A 35 -14.24 -3.73 -8.26
CA GLN A 35 -14.19 -2.29 -8.04
C GLN A 35 -12.83 -1.70 -8.46
N VAL A 36 -11.72 -2.32 -8.05
CA VAL A 36 -10.36 -1.91 -8.46
C VAL A 36 -10.23 -1.93 -9.99
N GLN A 37 -10.69 -3.00 -10.63
CA GLN A 37 -10.63 -3.15 -12.09
C GLN A 37 -11.50 -2.13 -12.82
N SER A 38 -12.71 -1.83 -12.30
CA SER A 38 -13.58 -0.79 -12.87
C SER A 38 -12.96 0.60 -12.85
N MET A 39 -12.03 0.84 -11.91
CA MET A 39 -11.27 2.07 -11.80
C MET A 39 -9.99 2.06 -12.65
N GLY A 40 -9.78 1.05 -13.50
CA GLY A 40 -8.66 0.95 -14.43
C GLY A 40 -7.34 0.49 -13.82
N ALA A 41 -7.37 -0.09 -12.61
CA ALA A 41 -6.19 -0.66 -11.96
C ALA A 41 -6.11 -2.18 -12.13
N GLU A 42 -4.90 -2.71 -12.18
CA GLU A 42 -4.62 -4.14 -12.11
C GLU A 42 -4.80 -4.60 -10.65
N PHE A 43 -5.63 -5.62 -10.43
CA PHE A 43 -5.75 -6.26 -9.12
C PHE A 43 -4.72 -7.38 -8.99
N LEU A 44 -3.80 -7.24 -8.05
CA LEU A 44 -2.76 -8.22 -7.78
C LEU A 44 -3.36 -9.36 -6.96
N GLU A 45 -3.17 -10.59 -7.44
CA GLU A 45 -3.63 -11.81 -6.76
C GLU A 45 -2.44 -12.58 -6.21
N LEU A 46 -2.63 -13.19 -5.05
CA LEU A 46 -1.70 -14.20 -4.56
C LEU A 46 -2.11 -15.54 -5.15
N ASP A 47 -1.15 -16.22 -5.78
CA ASP A 47 -1.34 -17.60 -6.24
C ASP A 47 -1.27 -18.53 -5.01
N PHE A 48 -2.31 -18.47 -4.19
CA PHE A 48 -2.46 -19.27 -2.99
C PHE A 48 -3.66 -20.19 -3.16
N LYS A 49 -3.40 -21.50 -3.30
CA LYS A 49 -4.46 -22.50 -3.28
C LYS A 49 -5.03 -22.56 -1.88
N GLU A 50 -6.26 -22.09 -1.71
CA GLU A 50 -7.01 -22.25 -0.48
C GLU A 50 -7.01 -23.73 -0.06
N GLU A 51 -6.38 -24.06 1.06
CA GLU A 51 -6.79 -25.26 1.78
C GLU A 51 -8.21 -25.01 2.29
N ALA A 52 -9.15 -25.86 1.89
CA ALA A 52 -10.56 -25.81 2.26
C ALA A 52 -10.75 -26.10 3.76
N GLY A 53 -10.25 -25.22 4.61
CA GLY A 53 -10.49 -25.18 6.04
C GLY A 53 -11.63 -24.22 6.35
N SER A 54 -12.55 -24.67 7.19
CA SER A 54 -13.72 -23.95 7.71
C SER A 54 -13.34 -22.83 8.70
N GLY A 55 -12.41 -21.96 8.31
CA GLY A 55 -12.07 -20.71 9.01
C GLY A 55 -12.82 -19.54 8.38
N ASP A 56 -13.25 -18.59 9.21
CA ASP A 56 -13.68 -17.28 8.76
C ASP A 56 -12.56 -16.63 7.92
N GLY A 57 -12.92 -15.82 6.91
CA GLY A 57 -11.95 -15.25 5.97
C GLY A 57 -10.80 -14.48 6.64
N TYR A 58 -11.01 -14.01 7.87
CA TYR A 58 -9.99 -13.37 8.69
C TYR A 58 -8.91 -14.36 9.20
N ALA A 59 -9.28 -15.56 9.65
CA ALA A 59 -8.31 -16.56 10.11
C ALA A 59 -7.41 -17.08 8.97
N LYS A 60 -7.93 -17.13 7.74
CA LYS A 60 -7.17 -17.59 6.56
C LYS A 60 -6.06 -16.62 6.13
N VAL A 61 -6.35 -15.32 6.15
CA VAL A 61 -5.39 -14.25 5.82
C VAL A 61 -4.24 -14.17 6.83
N MET A 62 -4.44 -14.72 8.03
CA MET A 62 -3.44 -14.73 9.10
C MET A 62 -2.50 -15.95 9.08
N SER A 63 -2.58 -16.82 8.05
CA SER A 63 -1.65 -17.95 7.95
C SER A 63 -0.25 -17.49 7.55
N ASP A 64 0.79 -18.10 8.14
CA ASP A 64 2.19 -17.76 7.85
C ASP A 64 2.52 -17.89 6.35
N ALA A 65 1.88 -18.85 5.67
CA ALA A 65 2.06 -19.07 4.24
C ALA A 65 1.45 -17.94 3.40
N PHE A 66 0.27 -17.42 3.81
CA PHE A 66 -0.35 -16.26 3.15
C PHE A 66 0.51 -15.01 3.34
N ILE A 67 0.92 -14.73 4.58
CA ILE A 67 1.78 -13.57 4.90
C ILE A 67 3.09 -13.65 4.11
N LYS A 68 3.70 -14.84 4.03
CA LYS A 68 4.91 -15.03 3.22
C LYS A 68 4.69 -14.71 1.75
N ALA A 69 3.63 -15.24 1.14
CA ALA A 69 3.30 -14.97 -0.25
C ALA A 69 2.99 -13.48 -0.49
N GLU A 70 2.28 -12.85 0.44
CA GLU A 70 1.98 -11.41 0.43
C GLU A 70 3.27 -10.58 0.45
N MET A 71 4.20 -10.88 1.36
CA MET A 71 5.48 -10.18 1.44
C MET A 71 6.35 -10.43 0.19
N GLU A 72 6.34 -11.63 -0.38
CA GLU A 72 7.05 -11.94 -1.64
C GLU A 72 6.47 -11.14 -2.83
N LEU A 73 5.14 -11.02 -2.91
CA LEU A 73 4.48 -10.17 -3.90
C LEU A 73 4.91 -8.71 -3.74
N PHE A 74 4.89 -8.16 -2.52
CA PHE A 74 5.30 -6.78 -2.28
C PHE A 74 6.78 -6.54 -2.60
N ALA A 75 7.66 -7.48 -2.25
CA ALA A 75 9.07 -7.41 -2.60
C ALA A 75 9.30 -7.40 -4.12
N ALA A 76 8.54 -8.19 -4.87
CA ALA A 76 8.62 -8.20 -6.32
C ALA A 76 8.12 -6.88 -6.92
N GLN A 77 6.98 -6.38 -6.45
CA GLN A 77 6.41 -5.11 -6.92
C GLN A 77 7.30 -3.90 -6.59
N ALA A 78 7.89 -3.85 -5.40
CA ALA A 78 8.74 -2.75 -4.95
C ALA A 78 9.91 -2.47 -5.91
N LYS A 79 10.45 -3.50 -6.57
CA LYS A 79 11.54 -3.34 -7.55
C LYS A 79 11.11 -2.65 -8.84
N GLU A 80 9.83 -2.71 -9.18
CA GLU A 80 9.31 -2.24 -10.47
C GLU A 80 8.62 -0.89 -10.36
N VAL A 81 7.85 -0.69 -9.29
CA VAL A 81 6.96 0.46 -9.14
C VAL A 81 7.68 1.68 -8.60
N ASP A 82 7.26 2.86 -9.07
CA ASP A 82 7.89 4.12 -8.68
C ASP A 82 7.23 4.70 -7.42
N ILE A 83 5.95 4.40 -7.18
CA ILE A 83 5.17 4.89 -6.04
C ILE A 83 4.42 3.76 -5.35
N ILE A 84 4.46 3.72 -4.02
CA ILE A 84 3.63 2.83 -3.19
C ILE A 84 2.77 3.67 -2.24
N VAL A 85 1.46 3.40 -2.20
CA VAL A 85 0.55 3.97 -1.20
C VAL A 85 0.06 2.84 -0.30
N THR A 86 0.28 2.94 1.01
CA THR A 86 -0.16 1.91 1.97
C THR A 86 -1.30 2.44 2.84
N THR A 87 -2.38 1.68 2.94
CA THR A 87 -3.60 2.08 3.67
C THR A 87 -4.09 1.00 4.64
N ALA A 88 -3.26 0.00 4.95
CA ALA A 88 -3.66 -1.14 5.76
C ALA A 88 -3.69 -0.75 7.24
N LEU A 89 -4.91 -0.62 7.79
CA LEU A 89 -5.12 -0.19 9.16
C LEU A 89 -6.26 -0.98 9.81
N ILE A 90 -5.99 -1.60 10.96
CA ILE A 90 -6.99 -2.26 11.80
C ILE A 90 -7.23 -1.38 13.04
N PRO A 91 -8.47 -0.92 13.29
CA PRO A 91 -8.78 -0.11 14.47
C PRO A 91 -8.34 -0.77 15.77
N GLY A 92 -7.66 -0.02 16.63
CA GLY A 92 -7.19 -0.49 17.94
C GLY A 92 -5.95 -1.39 17.92
N LYS A 93 -5.37 -1.67 16.74
CA LYS A 93 -4.11 -2.42 16.62
C LYS A 93 -3.01 -1.55 15.98
N PRO A 94 -1.73 -1.85 16.25
CA PRO A 94 -0.62 -1.30 15.48
C PRO A 94 -0.78 -1.65 13.99
N ALA A 95 -0.31 -0.74 13.13
CA ALA A 95 -0.25 -1.00 11.70
C ALA A 95 0.68 -2.17 11.40
N PRO A 96 0.29 -3.13 10.53
CA PRO A 96 1.16 -4.23 10.14
C PRO A 96 2.32 -3.70 9.30
N LYS A 97 3.53 -4.25 9.50
CA LYS A 97 4.71 -3.93 8.69
C LYS A 97 4.67 -4.74 7.39
N LEU A 98 4.24 -4.08 6.31
CA LEU A 98 4.04 -4.67 5.00
C LEU A 98 5.17 -4.30 4.02
N ILE A 99 5.86 -3.18 4.26
CA ILE A 99 6.99 -2.73 3.46
C ILE A 99 8.23 -2.70 4.36
N THR A 100 9.12 -3.68 4.18
CA THR A 100 10.36 -3.77 4.95
C THR A 100 11.43 -2.83 4.42
N ARG A 101 12.47 -2.56 5.22
CA ARG A 101 13.63 -1.76 4.79
C ARG A 101 14.26 -2.31 3.51
N GLU A 102 14.41 -3.62 3.41
CA GLU A 102 15.01 -4.27 2.24
C GLU A 102 14.16 -4.07 0.97
N MET A 103 12.84 -4.02 1.12
CA MET A 103 11.93 -3.74 0.00
C MET A 103 12.09 -2.29 -0.46
N VAL A 104 12.11 -1.33 0.46
CA VAL A 104 12.35 0.10 0.13
C VAL A 104 13.71 0.28 -0.51
N ASP A 105 14.74 -0.35 0.04
CA ASP A 105 16.11 -0.33 -0.45
C ASP A 105 16.25 -0.96 -1.85
N SER A 106 15.30 -1.78 -2.28
CA SER A 106 15.26 -2.38 -3.62
C SER A 106 14.52 -1.53 -4.66
N MET A 107 13.83 -0.47 -4.23
CA MET A 107 13.14 0.46 -5.12
C MET A 107 14.14 1.31 -5.93
N LYS A 108 13.66 1.93 -7.00
CA LYS A 108 14.46 2.87 -7.79
C LYS A 108 14.71 4.14 -6.96
N ALA A 109 15.85 4.80 -7.20
CA ALA A 109 16.10 6.13 -6.66
C ALA A 109 15.03 7.11 -7.14
N GLY A 110 14.61 8.04 -6.28
CA GLY A 110 13.49 8.95 -6.57
C GLY A 110 12.08 8.34 -6.43
N SER A 111 11.95 7.05 -6.09
CA SER A 111 10.64 6.49 -5.75
C SER A 111 10.02 7.16 -4.51
N VAL A 112 8.72 6.96 -4.29
CA VAL A 112 7.98 7.53 -3.15
C VAL A 112 7.11 6.48 -2.47
N ILE A 113 7.09 6.47 -1.14
CA ILE A 113 6.09 5.75 -0.34
C ILE A 113 5.24 6.78 0.42
N VAL A 114 3.92 6.63 0.31
CA VAL A 114 2.94 7.37 1.10
C VAL A 114 2.28 6.42 2.08
N ASP A 115 2.62 6.56 3.36
CA ASP A 115 2.13 5.67 4.43
C ASP A 115 0.95 6.31 5.19
N LEU A 116 -0.27 5.94 4.81
CA LEU A 116 -1.48 6.46 5.45
C LEU A 116 -1.74 5.82 6.83
N ALA A 117 -0.98 4.80 7.22
CA ALA A 117 -1.07 4.16 8.54
C ALA A 117 -0.03 4.71 9.53
N ALA A 118 0.72 5.77 9.18
CA ALA A 118 1.80 6.32 9.99
C ALA A 118 1.39 6.66 11.44
N GLN A 119 0.17 7.15 11.66
CA GLN A 119 -0.35 7.46 13.01
C GLN A 119 -0.39 6.25 13.95
N ASN A 120 -0.51 5.05 13.40
CA ASN A 120 -0.59 3.79 14.15
C ASN A 120 0.71 2.98 14.04
N GLY A 121 1.83 3.65 13.77
CA GLY A 121 3.15 3.04 13.64
C GLY A 121 3.61 2.82 12.19
N GLY A 122 2.73 2.96 11.20
CA GLY A 122 3.06 2.87 9.77
C GLY A 122 3.16 1.45 9.21
N ASN A 123 2.77 1.29 7.95
CA ASN A 123 2.99 0.04 7.21
C ASN A 123 4.42 -0.12 6.69
N CYS A 124 5.17 0.97 6.58
CA CYS A 124 6.58 0.96 6.18
C CYS A 124 7.51 1.01 7.41
N GLU A 125 8.64 0.30 7.34
CA GLU A 125 9.64 0.28 8.41
C GLU A 125 10.51 1.54 8.49
N TYR A 126 10.59 2.31 7.42
CA TYR A 126 11.25 3.63 7.41
C TYR A 126 10.34 4.75 7.90
N THR A 127 9.04 4.49 8.10
CA THR A 127 8.07 5.51 8.51
C THR A 127 8.46 6.15 9.85
N VAL A 128 8.74 7.45 9.79
CA VAL A 128 8.80 8.35 10.96
C VAL A 128 7.50 9.17 10.98
N PRO A 129 6.58 8.92 11.91
CA PRO A 129 5.26 9.57 11.89
C PRO A 129 5.36 11.10 11.94
N GLY A 130 4.71 11.77 10.98
CA GLY A 130 4.68 13.23 10.88
C GLY A 130 5.90 13.85 10.18
N GLU A 131 6.85 13.04 9.70
CA GLU A 131 8.04 13.52 9.01
C GLU A 131 8.18 12.93 7.61
N ILE A 132 8.80 13.73 6.72
CA ILE A 132 9.29 13.24 5.43
C ILE A 132 10.68 12.66 5.66
N PHE A 133 10.85 11.37 5.41
CA PHE A 133 12.12 10.66 5.62
C PHE A 133 12.78 10.33 4.28
N THR A 134 14.04 10.72 4.11
CA THR A 134 14.82 10.41 2.90
C THR A 134 15.84 9.33 3.25
N THR A 135 15.78 8.18 2.57
CA THR A 135 16.79 7.12 2.74
C THR A 135 18.10 7.54 2.06
N GLU A 136 19.20 6.88 2.42
CA GLU A 136 20.54 7.22 1.94
C GLU A 136 20.73 7.13 0.41
N ARG A 137 19.79 6.52 -0.33
CA ARG A 137 19.84 6.39 -1.81
C ARG A 137 19.12 7.51 -2.57
N GLU A 138 19.01 8.71 -2.00
CA GLU A 138 18.21 9.83 -2.56
C GLU A 138 16.75 9.44 -2.81
N TRP A 139 16.08 8.97 -1.76
CA TRP A 139 14.65 8.63 -1.76
C TRP A 139 13.82 9.71 -1.05
N CYS A 140 12.52 9.85 -1.35
CA CYS A 140 11.64 10.77 -0.62
C CYS A 140 10.42 10.03 -0.06
N GLN A 141 10.38 9.73 1.25
CA GLN A 141 9.14 9.32 1.92
C GLN A 141 8.33 10.55 2.27
N SER A 142 7.11 10.69 1.78
CA SER A 142 6.21 11.73 2.26
C SER A 142 5.15 11.15 3.20
N ASN A 143 5.22 11.45 4.50
CA ASN A 143 4.11 11.22 5.44
C ASN A 143 3.30 12.50 5.58
N TRP A 144 1.99 12.45 5.33
CA TRP A 144 1.11 13.60 5.54
C TRP A 144 0.03 13.30 6.59
N LEU A 145 0.05 14.10 7.65
CA LEU A 145 -0.93 14.09 8.74
C LEU A 145 -1.83 15.33 8.57
N HIS A 146 -3.04 15.15 8.04
CA HIS A 146 -3.95 16.27 7.83
C HIS A 146 -4.64 16.66 9.14
N ARG A 147 -4.31 17.84 9.69
CA ARG A 147 -5.24 18.60 10.54
C ARG A 147 -6.23 19.29 9.60
N SER A 148 -7.53 19.09 9.88
CA SER A 148 -8.75 19.72 9.33
C SER A 148 -9.32 19.27 7.97
N SER A 149 -10.26 18.30 8.02
CA SER A 149 -11.49 18.19 7.19
C SER A 149 -11.41 18.32 5.66
N GLY A 150 -11.15 17.20 4.95
CA GLY A 150 -11.33 17.01 3.49
C GLY A 150 -10.34 15.98 2.90
N PRO A 151 -10.67 15.14 1.90
CA PRO A 151 -10.07 13.80 1.76
C PRO A 151 -8.79 13.72 0.90
N SER A 152 -7.90 12.81 1.32
CA SER A 152 -6.83 12.04 0.63
C SER A 152 -6.28 12.43 -0.76
N ALA A 153 -7.08 12.89 -1.71
CA ALA A 153 -6.68 13.06 -3.11
C ALA A 153 -5.53 14.06 -3.32
N ASP A 154 -5.48 15.15 -2.56
CA ASP A 154 -4.48 16.22 -2.73
C ASP A 154 -3.04 15.75 -2.40
N ALA A 155 -2.92 14.84 -1.43
CA ALA A 155 -1.64 14.23 -1.06
C ALA A 155 -1.09 13.33 -2.18
N ILE A 156 -1.98 12.57 -2.84
CA ILE A 156 -1.64 11.73 -3.98
C ILE A 156 -1.28 12.58 -5.21
N LEU A 157 -2.06 13.62 -5.48
CA LEU A 157 -1.78 14.57 -6.58
C LEU A 157 -0.45 15.30 -6.39
N THR A 158 -0.05 15.60 -5.16
CA THR A 158 1.23 16.27 -4.87
C THR A 158 2.43 15.34 -5.05
N ALA A 159 2.31 14.08 -4.59
CA ALA A 159 3.34 13.06 -4.83
C ALA A 159 3.52 12.70 -6.32
N LEU A 160 2.47 12.89 -7.14
CA LEU A 160 2.50 12.62 -8.58
C LEU A 160 2.90 13.84 -9.45
N ARG A 161 3.11 15.01 -8.84
CA ARG A 161 3.46 16.26 -9.55
C ARG A 161 4.96 16.55 -9.61
N HIS A 162 5.78 15.79 -8.89
CA HIS A 162 7.24 15.89 -8.85
C HIS A 162 7.87 14.61 -9.38
#